data_AF-A0A920HPC4-F1
#
_entry.id   AF-A0A920HPC4-F1
#
_cell.length_a   1.000
_cell.length_b   1.000
_cell.length_c   1.000
_cell.angle_alpha   90.00
_cell.angle_beta   90.00
_cell.angle_gamma   90.00
#
_symmetry.space_group_name_H-M   'P 1'
#
loop_
_entity.id
_entity.type
_entity.pdbx_description
1 polymer ?
#
loop_
_entity_poly.entity_id
_entity_poly.type
_entity_poly.pdbx_seq_one_letter_code
_entity_poly.pdbx_strand_id
1 'polypeptide(L)' 'MNTLEGNVTLSSRPSDAIALAIRSNSKITVNQDLFYQNSIVLIDENNEEIKEFIEFIDDISPDDFM' A
#
# COMPACT_ATOMS: atom_id res chain seq x y z
N MET A 1 18.17 4.62 -5.71
CA MET A 1 17.89 6.04 -6.04
C MET A 1 19.10 6.57 -6.79
N ASN A 2 18.93 7.25 -7.93
CA ASN A 2 20.07 7.81 -8.67
C ASN A 2 20.51 9.13 -8.00
N THR A 3 21.76 9.17 -7.58
CA THR A 3 22.40 10.36 -7.00
C THR A 3 23.57 10.79 -7.89
N LEU A 4 24.16 11.94 -7.59
CA LEU A 4 25.37 12.44 -8.26
C LEU A 4 26.56 11.46 -8.14
N GLU A 5 26.57 10.60 -7.13
CA GLU A 5 27.61 9.58 -6.88
C GLU A 5 27.22 8.18 -7.36
N GLY A 6 26.08 8.04 -8.05
CA GLY A 6 25.56 6.77 -8.55
C GLY A 6 24.32 6.26 -7.80
N ASN A 7 24.08 4.95 -7.89
CA ASN A 7 22.91 4.33 -7.27
C ASN A 7 23.12 4.06 -5.79
N VAL A 8 22.27 4.66 -4.96
CA VAL A 8 22.24 4.43 -3.51
C VAL A 8 21.06 3.54 -3.14
N THR A 9 21.34 2.52 -2.33
CA THR A 9 20.36 1.60 -1.74
C THR A 9 20.33 1.83 -0.23
N LEU A 10 19.14 2.08 0.31
CA LEU A 10 18.92 2.26 1.74
C LEU A 10 17.91 1.23 2.26
N SER A 11 18.15 0.72 3.46
CA SER A 11 17.14 -0.03 4.19
C SER A 11 16.02 0.91 4.63
N SER A 12 14.77 0.48 4.47
CA SER A 12 13.59 1.25 4.84
C SER A 12 12.48 0.29 5.22
N ARG A 13 11.59 0.74 6.12
CA ARG A 13 10.30 0.06 6.30
C ARG A 13 9.46 0.23 5.03
N PRO A 14 8.55 -0.71 4.71
CA PRO A 14 7.69 -0.60 3.54
C PRO A 14 6.85 0.69 3.52
N SER A 15 6.33 1.11 4.68
CA SER A 15 5.52 2.34 4.81
C SER A 15 6.29 3.59 4.38
N ASP A 16 7.53 3.72 4.84
CA ASP A 16 8.37 4.90 4.55
C ASP A 16 8.80 4.92 3.07
N ALA A 17 9.09 3.75 2.50
CA ALA A 17 9.46 3.62 1.09
C ALA A 17 8.32 4.02 0.15
N ILE A 18 7.09 3.58 0.44
CA ILE A 18 5.89 3.95 -0.32
C ILE A 18 5.61 5.45 -0.18
N ALA A 19 5.67 5.96 1.06
CA ALA A 19 5.46 7.37 1.35
C ALA A 19 6.40 8.28 0.55
N LEU A 20 7.69 7.93 0.49
CA LEU A 20 8.66 8.66 -0.30
C LEU A 20 8.38 8.55 -1.80
N ALA A 21 8.13 7.33 -2.31
CA ALA A 21 7.89 7.09 -3.72
C ALA A 21 6.68 7.88 -4.26
N ILE A 22 5.59 7.98 -3.49
CA ILE A 22 4.41 8.78 -3.86
C ILE A 22 4.78 10.27 -3.94
N ARG A 23 5.46 10.81 -2.92
CA ARG A 23 5.82 12.23 -2.86
C ARG A 23 6.81 12.64 -3.95
N SER A 24 7.72 11.73 -4.32
CA SER A 24 8.72 11.96 -5.37
C SER A 24 8.27 11.48 -6.75
N ASN A 25 7.01 11.05 -6.90
CA ASN A 25 6.45 10.49 -8.13
C ASN A 25 7.35 9.41 -8.77
N SER A 26 7.91 8.56 -7.94
CA SER A 26 8.86 7.52 -8.33
C SER A 26 8.15 6.17 -8.53
N LYS A 27 8.67 5.36 -9.46
CA LYS A 27 8.13 4.03 -9.73
C LYS A 27 8.28 3.12 -8.51
N ILE A 28 7.18 2.50 -8.09
CA ILE A 28 7.16 1.47 -7.06
C ILE A 28 7.32 0.10 -7.74
N THR A 29 8.21 -0.73 -7.20
CA THR A 29 8.47 -2.09 -7.68
C THR A 29 8.52 -3.04 -6.50
N VAL A 30 8.10 -4.28 -6.71
CA VAL A 30 8.15 -5.35 -5.72
C VAL A 30 8.96 -6.52 -6.29
N ASN A 31 9.62 -7.28 -5.41
CA ASN A 31 10.26 -8.52 -5.81
C ASN A 31 9.20 -9.51 -6.33
N GLN A 32 9.54 -10.22 -7.41
CA GLN A 32 8.60 -11.10 -8.11
C GLN A 32 8.21 -12.32 -7.27
N ASP A 33 9.15 -12.95 -6.56
CA ASP A 33 8.87 -14.10 -5.70
C ASP A 33 7.98 -13.69 -4.52
N LEU A 34 8.27 -12.53 -3.91
CA LEU A 34 7.43 -11.96 -2.85
C LEU A 34 6.00 -11.71 -3.34
N PHE A 35 5.86 -11.16 -4.55
CA PHE A 35 4.56 -10.92 -5.17
C PHE A 35 3.77 -12.22 -5.38
N TYR A 36 4.37 -13.26 -5.95
CA TYR A 36 3.66 -14.51 -6.17
C TYR A 36 3.25 -15.21 -4.88
N GLN A 37 4.06 -15.09 -3.83
CA GLN A 37 3.78 -15.74 -2.54
C GLN A 37 2.74 -15.00 -1.69
N ASN A 38 2.68 -13.67 -1.80
CA ASN A 38 1.93 -12.84 -0.84
C ASN A 38 0.88 -11.93 -1.50
N SER A 39 0.74 -11.94 -2.83
CA SER A 39 -0.32 -11.18 -3.48
C SER A 39 -1.68 -11.82 -3.23
N ILE A 40 -2.68 -10.96 -3.09
CA ILE A 40 -4.09 -11.33 -3.14
C ILE A 40 -4.64 -10.83 -4.47
N VAL A 41 -5.42 -11.66 -5.15
CA VAL A 41 -6.15 -11.22 -6.34
C VAL A 41 -7.42 -10.56 -5.86
N LEU A 42 -7.53 -9.25 -6.10
CA LEU A 42 -8.79 -8.54 -5.92
C LEU A 42 -9.67 -8.86 -7.13
N ILE A 43 -10.43 -9.96 -7.04
CA ILE A 43 -11.50 -10.28 -8.00
C ILE A 43 -12.75 -9.49 -7.55
N ASP A 44 -13.48 -8.95 -8.52
CA ASP A 44 -14.66 -8.06 -8.40
C ASP A 44 -15.85 -8.64 -7.57
N GLU A 45 -15.72 -9.85 -7.03
CA GLU A 45 -16.63 -10.41 -6.02
C GLU A 45 -16.53 -9.66 -4.67
N ASN A 46 -15.42 -8.94 -4.43
CA ASN A 46 -15.23 -8.13 -3.21
C ASN A 46 -15.87 -6.73 -3.28
N ASN A 47 -16.54 -6.37 -4.39
CA ASN A 47 -17.15 -5.05 -4.51
C ASN A 47 -18.33 -4.88 -3.53
N GLU A 48 -19.04 -5.97 -3.21
CA GLU A 48 -20.07 -5.98 -2.17
C GLU A 48 -19.45 -5.85 -0.77
N GLU A 49 -18.48 -6.68 -0.40
CA GLU A 49 -17.83 -6.62 0.91
C GLU A 49 -17.11 -5.28 1.17
N ILE A 50 -16.48 -4.70 0.15
CA ILE A 50 -15.84 -3.38 0.26
C ILE A 50 -16.88 -2.27 0.38
N LYS A 51 -18.02 -2.37 -0.30
CA LYS A 51 -19.12 -1.41 -0.13
C LYS A 51 -19.72 -1.51 1.26
N GLU A 52 -19.99 -2.72 1.76
CA GLU A 52 -20.45 -2.95 3.13
C GLU A 52 -19.45 -2.41 4.14
N PHE A 53 -18.15 -2.58 3.88
CA PHE A 53 -17.10 -2.03 4.75
C PHE A 53 -17.06 -0.49 4.71
N ILE A 54 -17.27 0.14 3.55
CA ILE A 54 -17.34 1.60 3.43
C ILE A 54 -18.60 2.14 4.11
N GLU A 55 -19.75 1.51 3.91
CA GLU A 55 -21.01 1.86 4.60
C GLU A 55 -20.88 1.70 6.11
N PHE A 56 -20.20 0.65 6.57
CA PHE A 56 -19.89 0.45 7.98
C PHE A 56 -18.99 1.56 8.55
N ILE A 57 -17.94 1.99 7.83
CA ILE A 57 -17.08 3.10 8.26
C ILE A 57 -17.84 4.43 8.26
N ASP A 58 -18.81 4.63 7.37
CA ASP A 58 -19.62 5.85 7.31
C ASP A 58 -20.66 5.92 8.46
N ASP A 59 -21.13 4.79 8.99
CA ASP A 59 -22.14 4.73 10.06
C ASP A 59 -21.55 4.77 11.48
N ILE A 60 -20.29 4.41 11.66
CA ILE A 60 -19.63 4.41 12.98
C ILE A 60 -18.97 5.74 13.30
N SER A 61 -19.18 6.22 14.52
CA SER A 61 -18.48 7.40 15.04
C SER A 61 -17.19 6.98 15.77
N PRO A 62 -16.18 7.85 15.89
CA PRO A 62 -14.97 7.54 16.65
C PRO A 62 -15.23 7.15 18.11
N ASP A 63 -16.38 7.52 18.68
CA ASP A 63 -16.80 7.19 20.03
C ASP A 63 -17.28 5.73 20.18
N ASP A 64 -17.60 5.02 19.08
CA ASP A 64 -18.05 3.61 19.07
C ASP A 64 -16.90 2.60 19.23
N PHE A 65 -15.65 3.06 19.24
CA PHE A 65 -14.46 2.23 19.43
C PHE A 65 -13.90 2.27 20.86
N MET A 66 -14.58 2.94 21.80
CA MET A 66 -14.17 3.04 23.21
C MET A 66 -14.62 1.87 24.08
#